data_AF-A0A0N4VUB4-F1
#
_entry.id   AF-A0A0N4VUB4-F1
#
_cell.length_a   1.000
_cell.length_b   1.000
_cell.length_c   1.000
_cell.angle_alpha   90.00
_cell.angle_beta   90.00
_cell.angle_gamma   90.00
#
_symmetry.space_group_name_H-M   'P 1'
#
loop_
_entity.id
_entity.type
_entity.pdbx_description
1 polymer ?
#
loop_
_entity_poly.entity_id
_entity_poly.type
_entity_poly.pdbx_seq_one_letter_code
_entity_poly.pdbx_strand_id
1 'polypeptide(L)'
;LDITSAEWMAKATEADVDKVFKSDGGYSIPLLKERVKAINESGRVLLEKWHGSFYNCISKANGSAAKLLELIVENFESFRDFAIFCGQKVSFLKRAQILVADVYGALHTDDPACDFKDIGILTMFADYRVPQALAYLGALEYSPELVKLLKSGQLLPNGSAEEVELRGASIWVCEVWNSRLLSTVELITSIVSSTIGGHVFTTPSTIRFVFDWRLTPEDTLIPRSYRYSLQRIVSAIKKLRAGEGDVTRPVYAMDVDLFAWVYRRKHAAEIEKAKGIRNKIIETYPHIEPFLADILPKKENFKLIKCKDHVELLTDHNGVVQFLKTRNTEWVPTLRLLHKYPFIMPHQQVDKGAIKFVLNGSSIMCPGLTSPGAKMTPGVPANAVVAVMAEGKQHALAIGQMKMSSEEIQSVNKGIGIDNIHYLTDGLWRIAEKPIN
;
A
#
# COMPACT_ATOMS: atom_id res chain seq x y z
N LEU A 1 -23.15 24.93 -18.97
CA LEU A 1 -21.96 25.76 -18.68
C LEU A 1 -20.85 25.20 -19.54
N ASP A 2 -20.32 25.97 -20.48
CA ASP A 2 -19.13 25.54 -21.22
C ASP A 2 -17.90 25.79 -20.35
N ILE A 3 -17.74 24.93 -19.33
CA ILE A 3 -16.71 25.06 -18.29
C ILE A 3 -15.28 24.88 -18.83
N THR A 4 -15.17 24.43 -20.08
CA THR A 4 -13.91 24.22 -20.81
C THR A 4 -13.49 25.42 -21.65
N SER A 5 -14.39 26.39 -21.88
CA SER A 5 -14.08 27.60 -22.65
C SER A 5 -13.24 28.60 -21.86
N ALA A 6 -12.30 29.25 -22.54
CA ALA A 6 -11.49 30.31 -21.93
C ALA A 6 -12.34 31.52 -21.50
N GLU A 7 -13.43 31.80 -22.21
CA GLU A 7 -14.40 32.86 -21.88
C GLU A 7 -15.10 32.59 -20.56
N TRP A 8 -15.52 31.34 -20.31
CA TRP A 8 -16.09 30.96 -19.03
C TRP A 8 -15.03 31.01 -17.93
N MET A 9 -13.85 30.42 -18.18
CA MET A 9 -12.75 30.42 -17.20
C MET A 9 -12.41 31.84 -16.75
N ALA A 10 -12.30 32.80 -17.68
CA ALA A 10 -11.98 34.20 -17.38
C ALA A 10 -13.03 34.91 -16.50
N LYS A 11 -14.28 34.43 -16.50
CA LYS A 11 -15.42 35.07 -15.81
C LYS A 11 -16.00 34.24 -14.67
N ALA A 12 -15.51 33.02 -14.45
CA ALA A 12 -16.01 32.09 -13.46
C ALA A 12 -15.97 32.69 -12.05
N THR A 13 -17.08 32.60 -11.32
CA THR A 13 -17.18 33.10 -9.94
C THR A 13 -16.89 32.01 -8.90
N GLU A 14 -16.71 32.39 -7.63
CA GLU A 14 -16.62 31.42 -6.52
C GLU A 14 -17.84 30.49 -6.47
N ALA A 15 -19.04 31.00 -6.74
CA ALA A 15 -20.26 30.20 -6.76
C ALA A 15 -20.28 29.20 -7.93
N ASP A 16 -19.80 29.60 -9.11
CA ASP A 16 -19.71 28.71 -10.26
C ASP A 16 -18.71 27.58 -10.00
N VAL A 17 -17.51 27.92 -9.51
CA VAL A 17 -16.45 26.94 -9.23
C VAL A 17 -16.83 26.03 -8.06
N ASP A 18 -17.45 26.54 -7.00
CA ASP A 18 -17.93 25.72 -5.88
C ASP A 18 -19.02 24.76 -6.34
N LYS A 19 -19.91 25.18 -7.25
CA LYS A 19 -20.94 24.32 -7.82
C LYS A 19 -20.34 23.19 -8.68
N VAL A 20 -19.31 23.48 -9.46
CA VAL A 20 -18.63 22.48 -10.32
C VAL A 20 -17.86 21.45 -9.48
N PHE A 21 -17.17 21.90 -8.42
CA PHE A 21 -16.29 21.06 -7.61
C PHE A 21 -16.89 20.67 -6.24
N LYS A 22 -18.19 20.87 -6.04
CA LYS A 22 -18.88 20.46 -4.81
C LYS A 22 -18.75 18.96 -4.64
N SER A 23 -18.36 18.51 -3.46
CA SER A 23 -18.38 17.06 -3.18
C SER A 23 -19.82 16.55 -3.03
N ASP A 24 -20.02 15.24 -3.23
CA ASP A 24 -21.32 14.58 -3.01
C ASP A 24 -21.85 14.78 -1.58
N GLY A 25 -20.95 15.01 -0.62
CA GLY A 25 -21.29 15.35 0.77
C GLY A 25 -21.62 16.82 1.02
N GLY A 26 -21.65 17.67 -0.02
CA GLY A 26 -21.96 19.09 0.10
C GLY A 26 -20.82 19.95 0.64
N TYR A 27 -19.59 19.44 0.69
CA TYR A 27 -18.42 20.23 1.11
C TYR A 27 -17.82 21.01 -0.05
N SER A 28 -17.44 22.26 0.23
CA SER A 28 -16.69 23.12 -0.70
C SER A 28 -15.26 22.66 -0.88
N ILE A 29 -14.72 22.85 -2.08
CA ILE A 29 -13.33 22.51 -2.39
C ILE A 29 -12.35 23.39 -1.59
N PRO A 30 -11.25 22.84 -1.03
CA PRO A 30 -10.24 23.64 -0.33
C PRO A 30 -9.62 24.70 -1.25
N LEU A 31 -9.28 25.86 -0.67
CA LEU A 31 -8.65 26.98 -1.38
C LEU A 31 -9.48 27.51 -2.56
N LEU A 32 -10.81 27.56 -2.41
CA LEU A 32 -11.75 27.97 -3.46
C LEU A 32 -11.36 29.32 -4.09
N LYS A 33 -11.02 30.31 -3.27
CA LYS A 33 -10.67 31.66 -3.74
C LYS A 33 -9.42 31.65 -4.61
N GLU A 34 -8.39 30.94 -4.17
CA GLU A 34 -7.12 30.81 -4.88
C GLU A 34 -7.31 30.03 -6.19
N ARG A 35 -8.19 29.02 -6.19
CA ARG A 35 -8.54 28.25 -7.39
C ARG A 35 -9.28 29.10 -8.43
N VAL A 36 -10.24 29.91 -8.01
CA VAL A 36 -10.96 30.85 -8.89
C VAL A 36 -9.98 31.82 -9.53
N LYS A 37 -9.05 32.40 -8.74
CA LYS A 37 -8.00 33.27 -9.27
C LYS A 37 -7.16 32.58 -10.35
N ALA A 38 -6.72 31.33 -10.11
CA ALA A 38 -5.95 30.58 -11.09
C ALA A 38 -6.73 30.23 -12.36
N ILE A 39 -8.03 29.91 -12.23
CA ILE A 39 -8.93 29.65 -13.37
C ILE A 39 -9.13 30.93 -14.19
N ASN A 40 -9.44 32.05 -13.54
CA ASN A 40 -9.65 33.33 -14.21
C ASN A 40 -8.38 33.82 -14.92
N GLU A 41 -7.22 33.69 -14.27
CA GLU A 41 -5.94 33.98 -14.89
C GLU A 41 -5.74 33.13 -16.14
N SER A 42 -5.92 31.82 -16.03
CA SER A 42 -5.73 30.90 -17.15
C SER A 42 -6.65 31.26 -18.33
N GLY A 43 -7.93 31.51 -18.06
CA GLY A 43 -8.89 31.94 -19.09
C GLY A 43 -8.47 33.25 -19.77
N ARG A 44 -8.05 34.25 -18.99
CA ARG A 44 -7.57 35.53 -19.52
C ARG A 44 -6.34 35.36 -20.41
N VAL A 45 -5.33 34.62 -19.94
CA VAL A 45 -4.09 34.36 -20.70
C VAL A 45 -4.39 33.61 -22.00
N LEU A 46 -5.30 32.63 -21.96
CA LEU A 46 -5.72 31.89 -23.16
C LEU A 46 -6.38 32.81 -24.19
N LEU A 47 -7.28 33.69 -23.79
CA LEU A 47 -7.93 34.65 -24.68
C LEU A 47 -6.93 35.64 -25.28
N GLU A 48 -6.05 36.20 -24.47
CA GLU A 48 -5.10 37.24 -24.88
C GLU A 48 -3.99 36.71 -25.81
N LYS A 49 -3.44 35.52 -25.51
CA LYS A 49 -2.20 35.04 -26.15
C LYS A 49 -2.38 33.79 -27.01
N TRP A 50 -3.45 33.04 -26.80
CA TRP A 50 -3.62 31.70 -27.37
C TRP A 50 -4.95 31.51 -28.09
N HIS A 51 -5.62 32.61 -28.48
CA HIS A 51 -6.90 32.60 -29.18
C HIS A 51 -7.96 31.70 -28.51
N GLY A 52 -7.98 31.71 -27.18
CA GLY A 52 -8.93 30.94 -26.36
C GLY A 52 -8.62 29.44 -26.22
N SER A 53 -7.54 28.92 -26.81
CA SER A 53 -7.22 27.49 -26.79
C SER A 53 -5.82 27.19 -26.29
N PHE A 54 -5.70 26.33 -25.28
CA PHE A 54 -4.40 25.87 -24.78
C PHE A 54 -3.64 25.04 -25.82
N TYR A 55 -4.34 24.43 -26.78
CA TYR A 55 -3.72 23.72 -27.89
C TYR A 55 -2.77 24.62 -28.69
N ASN A 56 -3.10 25.90 -28.86
CA ASN A 56 -2.22 26.85 -29.55
C ASN A 56 -0.92 27.09 -28.78
N CYS A 57 -0.93 26.96 -27.45
CA CYS A 57 0.27 26.98 -26.62
C CYS A 57 1.13 25.74 -26.86
N ILE A 58 0.50 24.54 -26.87
CA ILE A 58 1.16 23.26 -27.16
C ILE A 58 1.82 23.29 -28.54
N SER A 59 1.08 23.74 -29.57
CA SER A 59 1.60 23.83 -30.95
C SER A 59 2.83 24.74 -31.07
N LYS A 60 2.93 25.81 -30.26
CA LYS A 60 4.15 26.66 -30.22
C LYS A 60 5.35 25.98 -29.57
N ALA A 61 5.15 24.91 -28.80
CA ALA A 61 6.24 24.16 -28.22
C ALA A 61 6.97 23.27 -29.23
N ASN A 62 6.42 23.07 -30.43
CA ASN A 62 7.03 22.33 -31.55
C ASN A 62 7.55 20.94 -31.14
N GLY A 63 6.78 20.18 -30.36
CA GLY A 63 7.19 18.85 -29.92
C GLY A 63 8.32 18.85 -28.86
N SER A 64 8.51 19.95 -28.12
CA SER A 64 9.45 20.02 -26.99
C SER A 64 8.73 20.25 -25.65
N ALA A 65 8.94 19.32 -24.72
CA ALA A 65 8.52 19.41 -23.32
C ALA A 65 9.20 20.58 -22.61
N ALA A 66 10.49 20.81 -22.86
CA ALA A 66 11.22 21.94 -22.29
C ALA A 66 10.61 23.27 -22.75
N LYS A 67 10.29 23.38 -24.04
CA LYS A 67 9.69 24.61 -24.59
C LYS A 67 8.28 24.83 -24.07
N LEU A 68 7.46 23.78 -23.95
CA LEU A 68 6.13 23.90 -23.37
C LEU A 68 6.20 24.33 -21.90
N LEU A 69 7.14 23.77 -21.12
CA LEU A 69 7.36 24.16 -19.73
C LEU A 69 7.73 25.65 -19.61
N GLU A 70 8.63 26.14 -20.46
CA GLU A 70 9.00 27.56 -20.54
C GLU A 70 7.78 28.43 -20.85
N LEU A 71 7.01 28.10 -21.89
CA LEU A 71 5.80 28.84 -22.27
C LEU A 71 4.77 28.89 -21.14
N ILE A 72 4.59 27.79 -20.39
CA ILE A 72 3.69 27.75 -19.25
C ILE A 72 4.17 28.73 -18.16
N VAL A 73 5.44 28.66 -17.77
CA VAL A 73 6.01 29.45 -16.66
C VAL A 73 6.05 30.95 -16.97
N GLU A 74 6.32 31.31 -18.23
CA GLU A 74 6.33 32.70 -18.68
C GLU A 74 4.93 33.32 -18.65
N ASN A 75 3.91 32.56 -19.07
CA ASN A 75 2.59 33.11 -19.36
C ASN A 75 1.55 32.90 -18.26
N PHE A 76 1.70 31.86 -17.42
CA PHE A 76 0.74 31.51 -16.37
C PHE A 76 1.41 31.58 -15.00
N GLU A 77 1.16 32.66 -14.25
CA GLU A 77 1.78 32.90 -12.95
C GLU A 77 1.35 31.87 -11.91
N SER A 78 0.11 31.37 -11.99
CA SER A 78 -0.35 30.31 -11.11
C SER A 78 0.45 29.02 -11.24
N PHE A 79 1.27 28.82 -12.28
CA PHE A 79 2.16 27.65 -12.41
C PHE A 79 3.57 27.87 -11.86
N ARG A 80 3.93 29.11 -11.51
CA ARG A 80 5.25 29.45 -10.97
C ARG A 80 5.41 28.86 -9.57
N ASP A 81 6.52 28.17 -9.36
CA ASP A 81 6.86 27.46 -8.12
C ASP A 81 8.37 27.60 -7.90
N PHE A 82 8.72 28.73 -7.26
CA PHE A 82 10.07 29.21 -7.02
C PHE A 82 10.31 29.39 -5.52
N ALA A 83 11.54 29.19 -5.07
CA ALA A 83 11.96 29.50 -3.70
C ALA A 83 13.39 30.07 -3.70
N ILE A 84 13.79 30.66 -2.57
CA ILE A 84 15.18 31.01 -2.30
C ILE A 84 15.73 30.01 -1.27
N PHE A 85 16.79 29.30 -1.63
CA PHE A 85 17.45 28.34 -0.77
C PHE A 85 18.94 28.63 -0.73
N CYS A 86 19.51 28.84 0.46
CA CYS A 86 20.92 29.22 0.64
C CYS A 86 21.36 30.40 -0.25
N GLY A 87 20.49 31.40 -0.41
CA GLY A 87 20.75 32.58 -1.26
C GLY A 87 20.61 32.34 -2.77
N GLN A 88 20.27 31.13 -3.20
CA GLN A 88 20.07 30.78 -4.61
C GLN A 88 18.59 30.64 -4.94
N LYS A 89 18.19 31.14 -6.11
CA LYS A 89 16.84 30.92 -6.64
C LYS A 89 16.75 29.49 -7.18
N VAL A 90 15.80 28.72 -6.65
CA VAL A 90 15.50 27.36 -7.09
C VAL A 90 14.07 27.28 -7.62
N SER A 91 13.80 26.29 -8.47
CA SER A 91 12.49 26.07 -9.05
C SER A 91 12.10 24.60 -9.04
N PHE A 92 10.87 24.31 -8.61
CA PHE A 92 10.32 22.95 -8.64
C PHE A 92 9.33 22.78 -9.79
N LEU A 93 8.58 23.83 -10.12
CA LEU A 93 7.64 23.89 -11.25
C LEU A 93 6.69 22.68 -11.31
N LYS A 94 6.33 22.11 -10.15
CA LYS A 94 5.68 20.80 -10.07
C LYS A 94 4.41 20.73 -10.94
N ARG A 95 3.53 21.72 -10.81
CA ARG A 95 2.27 21.76 -11.57
C ARG A 95 2.50 21.94 -13.07
N ALA A 96 3.52 22.69 -13.45
CA ALA A 96 3.84 22.93 -14.86
C ALA A 96 4.40 21.64 -15.49
N GLN A 97 5.30 20.95 -14.79
CA GLN A 97 5.81 19.64 -15.22
C GLN A 97 4.70 18.60 -15.33
N ILE A 98 3.76 18.55 -14.37
CA ILE A 98 2.58 17.67 -14.45
C ILE A 98 1.74 17.98 -15.68
N LEU A 99 1.46 19.24 -15.98
CA LEU A 99 0.68 19.62 -17.16
C LEU A 99 1.35 19.15 -18.46
N VAL A 100 2.67 19.31 -18.59
CA VAL A 100 3.42 18.82 -19.75
C VAL A 100 3.34 17.28 -19.85
N ALA A 101 3.54 16.59 -18.73
CA ALA A 101 3.48 15.13 -18.68
C ALA A 101 2.08 14.58 -18.96
N ASP A 102 1.02 15.22 -18.47
CA ASP A 102 -0.37 14.83 -18.71
C ASP A 102 -0.75 15.01 -20.18
N VAL A 103 -0.34 16.13 -20.80
CA VAL A 103 -0.53 16.36 -22.24
C VAL A 103 0.17 15.28 -23.06
N TYR A 104 1.44 15.00 -22.75
CA TYR A 104 2.18 13.92 -23.41
C TYR A 104 1.46 12.58 -23.22
N GLY A 105 1.25 12.15 -21.97
CA GLY A 105 0.68 10.85 -21.65
C GLY A 105 -0.72 10.62 -22.21
N ALA A 106 -1.52 11.67 -22.39
CA ALA A 106 -2.87 11.59 -22.94
C ALA A 106 -2.91 11.62 -24.47
N LEU A 107 -1.98 12.32 -25.15
CA LEU A 107 -2.14 12.69 -26.56
C LEU A 107 -0.96 12.32 -27.47
N HIS A 108 0.19 11.88 -26.95
CA HIS A 108 1.41 11.72 -27.76
C HIS A 108 1.29 10.68 -28.90
N THR A 109 0.37 9.72 -28.80
CA THR A 109 0.15 8.71 -29.85
C THR A 109 -0.74 9.22 -30.98
N ASP A 110 -1.60 10.19 -30.68
CA ASP A 110 -2.70 10.60 -31.54
C ASP A 110 -2.43 11.97 -32.19
N ASP A 111 -1.61 12.81 -31.53
CA ASP A 111 -1.29 14.15 -31.98
C ASP A 111 0.23 14.41 -32.00
N PRO A 112 0.85 14.61 -33.18
CA PRO A 112 2.26 14.94 -33.31
C PRO A 112 2.70 16.20 -32.55
N ALA A 113 1.81 17.18 -32.33
CA ALA A 113 2.13 18.37 -31.55
C ALA A 113 2.37 18.06 -30.06
N CYS A 114 1.84 16.93 -29.57
CA CYS A 114 1.98 16.46 -28.19
C CYS A 114 3.09 15.40 -28.01
N ASP A 115 3.72 14.95 -29.09
CA ASP A 115 4.80 13.95 -29.11
C ASP A 115 6.15 14.58 -28.76
N PHE A 116 6.33 14.89 -27.48
CA PHE A 116 7.51 15.58 -26.95
C PHE A 116 8.76 14.69 -26.96
N LYS A 117 9.74 15.04 -27.82
CA LYS A 117 10.96 14.22 -28.02
C LYS A 117 11.94 14.26 -26.87
N ASP A 118 11.89 15.33 -26.09
CA ASP A 118 12.73 15.62 -24.92
C ASP A 118 11.95 15.46 -23.61
N ILE A 119 10.86 14.68 -23.59
CA ILE A 119 10.04 14.45 -22.38
C ILE A 119 10.85 14.02 -21.15
N GLY A 120 11.99 13.35 -21.37
CA GLY A 120 12.93 12.96 -20.33
C GLY A 120 13.63 14.09 -19.58
N ILE A 121 13.49 15.35 -20.03
CA ILE A 121 13.97 16.53 -19.29
C ILE A 121 13.15 16.79 -18.02
N LEU A 122 11.92 16.28 -17.96
CA LEU A 122 11.09 16.40 -16.77
C LEU A 122 11.65 15.52 -15.65
N THR A 123 11.68 16.06 -14.44
CA THR A 123 12.10 15.32 -13.24
C THR A 123 10.89 14.81 -12.47
N MET A 124 11.14 14.14 -11.34
CA MET A 124 10.10 13.72 -10.41
C MET A 124 9.27 14.92 -9.92
N PHE A 125 7.97 14.73 -9.70
CA PHE A 125 7.11 15.81 -9.25
C PHE A 125 7.24 16.01 -7.75
N ALA A 126 7.97 17.05 -7.35
CA ALA A 126 8.28 17.36 -5.95
C ALA A 126 7.03 17.67 -5.09
N ASP A 127 6.35 16.61 -4.66
CA ASP A 127 5.16 16.59 -3.82
C ASP A 127 5.51 16.28 -2.37
N TYR A 128 4.61 16.64 -1.45
CA TYR A 128 4.76 16.33 -0.03
C TYR A 128 4.67 14.83 0.29
N ARG A 129 4.09 14.00 -0.60
CA ARG A 129 3.91 12.56 -0.35
C ARG A 129 5.15 11.72 -0.61
N VAL A 130 5.98 12.12 -1.56
CA VAL A 130 7.15 11.39 -2.04
C VAL A 130 8.29 11.30 -1.02
N PRO A 131 8.72 12.40 -0.35
CA PRO A 131 9.76 12.31 0.68
C PRO A 131 9.39 11.31 1.78
N GLN A 132 8.10 11.24 2.14
CA GLN A 132 7.63 10.26 3.13
C GLN A 132 7.74 8.81 2.66
N ALA A 133 7.48 8.55 1.36
CA ALA A 133 7.65 7.22 0.79
C ALA A 133 9.13 6.84 0.72
N LEU A 134 9.98 7.76 0.28
CA LEU A 134 11.44 7.58 0.23
C LEU A 134 12.01 7.34 1.63
N ALA A 135 11.56 8.08 2.63
CA ALA A 135 11.96 7.87 4.02
C ALA A 135 11.51 6.52 4.57
N TYR A 136 10.27 6.11 4.29
CA TYR A 136 9.79 4.79 4.66
C TYR A 136 10.59 3.65 4.03
N LEU A 137 11.01 3.83 2.77
CA LEU A 137 11.85 2.88 2.04
C LEU A 137 13.31 2.92 2.47
N GLY A 138 13.72 3.82 3.37
CA GLY A 138 15.12 3.99 3.78
C GLY A 138 16.00 4.61 2.70
N ALA A 139 15.39 5.25 1.70
CA ALA A 139 16.08 5.96 0.62
C ALA A 139 16.46 7.40 1.02
N LEU A 140 15.74 7.95 2.00
CA LEU A 140 15.93 9.27 2.54
C LEU A 140 15.88 9.18 4.07
N GLU A 141 16.73 9.93 4.77
CA GLU A 141 16.73 9.96 6.24
C GLU A 141 16.56 11.42 6.69
N TYR A 142 15.69 11.64 7.66
CA TYR A 142 15.45 12.98 8.22
C TYR A 142 16.36 13.22 9.41
N SER A 143 16.89 14.43 9.53
CA SER A 143 17.64 14.85 10.72
C SER A 143 16.77 14.78 11.99
N PRO A 144 17.36 14.55 13.17
CA PRO A 144 16.63 14.55 14.44
C PRO A 144 15.81 15.84 14.66
N GLU A 145 16.35 16.98 14.22
CA GLU A 145 15.73 18.30 14.30
C GLU A 145 14.46 18.36 13.44
N LEU A 146 14.56 17.92 12.18
CA LEU A 146 13.41 17.88 11.27
C LEU A 146 12.36 16.89 11.76
N VAL A 147 12.75 15.73 12.29
CA VAL A 147 11.82 14.76 12.90
C VAL A 147 11.07 15.38 14.08
N LYS A 148 11.76 16.13 14.94
CA LYS A 148 11.15 16.83 16.07
C LYS A 148 10.13 17.87 15.59
N LEU A 149 10.48 18.65 14.57
CA LEU A 149 9.60 19.64 13.96
C LEU A 149 8.35 18.98 13.36
N LEU A 150 8.50 17.92 12.55
CA LEU A 150 7.39 17.19 11.97
C LEU A 150 6.46 16.56 13.01
N LYS A 151 7.01 16.03 14.11
CA LYS A 151 6.23 15.45 15.23
C LYS A 151 5.42 16.48 16.00
N SER A 152 5.82 17.75 15.98
CA SER A 152 5.07 18.83 16.64
C SER A 152 3.75 19.16 15.92
N GLY A 153 3.56 18.68 14.69
CA GLY A 153 2.39 18.98 13.87
C GLY A 153 2.37 20.40 13.31
N GLN A 154 3.47 21.15 13.43
CA GLN A 154 3.59 22.48 12.85
C GLN A 154 3.64 22.41 11.32
N LEU A 155 2.91 23.33 10.67
CA LEU A 155 2.91 23.48 9.23
C LEU A 155 4.25 24.11 8.79
N LEU A 156 4.96 23.44 7.88
CA LEU A 156 6.12 24.05 7.22
C LEU A 156 5.64 25.12 6.24
N PRO A 157 6.06 26.39 6.38
CA PRO A 157 5.69 27.43 5.43
C PRO A 157 6.23 27.12 4.03
N ASN A 158 5.47 27.49 2.99
CA ASN A 158 5.96 27.43 1.62
C ASN A 158 7.21 28.32 1.47
N GLY A 159 8.27 27.76 0.86
CA GLY A 159 9.55 28.46 0.69
C GLY A 159 10.45 28.46 1.92
N SER A 160 10.06 27.82 3.02
CA SER A 160 10.96 27.59 4.16
C SER A 160 12.11 26.65 3.76
N ALA A 161 13.26 26.77 4.44
CA ALA A 161 14.42 25.94 4.12
C ALA A 161 14.11 24.45 4.23
N GLU A 162 13.35 24.05 5.25
CA GLU A 162 12.96 22.67 5.51
C GLU A 162 12.00 22.12 4.44
N GLU A 163 11.03 22.94 3.98
CA GLU A 163 10.10 22.54 2.91
C GLU A 163 10.83 22.37 1.57
N VAL A 164 11.70 23.33 1.25
CA VAL A 164 12.49 23.33 0.01
C VAL A 164 13.50 22.18 0.02
N GLU A 165 14.16 21.93 1.14
CA GLU A 165 15.11 20.82 1.30
C GLU A 165 14.42 19.45 1.14
N LEU A 166 13.26 19.25 1.77
CA LEU A 166 12.48 18.01 1.62
C LEU A 166 12.11 17.71 0.17
N ARG A 167 11.71 18.74 -0.58
CA ARG A 167 11.36 18.64 -2.00
C ARG A 167 12.59 18.40 -2.87
N GLY A 168 13.67 19.16 -2.64
CA GLY A 168 14.94 19.01 -3.37
C GLY A 168 15.60 17.65 -3.15
N ALA A 169 15.63 17.17 -1.91
CA ALA A 169 16.18 15.86 -1.58
C ALA A 169 15.38 14.72 -2.23
N SER A 170 14.06 14.87 -2.37
CA SER A 170 13.23 13.90 -3.08
C SER A 170 13.58 13.82 -4.56
N ILE A 171 13.77 14.98 -5.21
CA ILE A 171 14.26 15.06 -6.60
C ILE A 171 15.60 14.36 -6.72
N TRP A 172 16.56 14.73 -5.87
CA TRP A 172 17.90 14.16 -5.91
C TRP A 172 17.91 12.63 -5.79
N VAL A 173 17.14 12.07 -4.84
CA VAL A 173 17.05 10.62 -4.66
C VAL A 173 16.49 9.93 -5.90
N CYS A 174 15.43 10.47 -6.50
CA CYS A 174 14.84 9.93 -7.73
C CYS A 174 15.80 10.00 -8.92
N GLU A 175 16.56 11.09 -9.06
CA GLU A 175 17.58 11.22 -10.12
C GLU A 175 18.72 10.22 -9.94
N VAL A 176 19.25 10.09 -8.71
CA VAL A 176 20.30 9.11 -8.41
C VAL A 176 19.82 7.68 -8.67
N TRP A 177 18.55 7.36 -8.34
CA TRP A 177 17.96 6.07 -8.67
C TRP A 177 17.85 5.86 -10.18
N ASN A 178 17.39 6.87 -10.91
CA ASN A 178 17.30 6.82 -12.37
C ASN A 178 18.68 6.53 -12.99
N SER A 179 19.72 7.29 -12.60
CA SER A 179 21.08 7.07 -13.12
C SER A 179 21.64 5.69 -12.79
N ARG A 180 21.41 5.18 -11.56
CA ARG A 180 21.87 3.85 -11.16
C ARG A 180 21.14 2.72 -11.88
N LEU A 181 19.85 2.89 -12.15
CA LEU A 181 19.09 1.94 -12.96
C LEU A 181 19.63 1.88 -14.38
N LEU A 182 19.87 3.04 -15.00
CA LEU A 182 20.44 3.14 -16.35
C LEU A 182 21.84 2.52 -16.43
N SER A 183 22.75 2.84 -15.50
CA SER A 183 24.11 2.30 -15.49
C SER A 183 24.14 0.77 -15.31
N THR A 184 23.20 0.23 -14.54
CA THR A 184 23.07 -1.21 -14.34
C THR A 184 22.57 -1.89 -15.63
N VAL A 185 21.62 -1.26 -16.33
CA VAL A 185 21.11 -1.74 -17.62
C VAL A 185 22.21 -1.71 -18.70
N GLU A 186 22.99 -0.64 -18.77
CA GLU A 186 24.13 -0.51 -19.69
C GLU A 186 25.21 -1.55 -19.41
N LEU A 187 25.56 -1.78 -18.14
CA LEU A 187 26.54 -2.79 -17.73
C LEU A 187 26.09 -4.20 -18.13
N ILE A 188 24.83 -4.56 -17.89
CA ILE A 188 24.26 -5.86 -18.29
C ILE A 188 24.28 -6.00 -19.82
N THR A 189 23.92 -4.94 -20.55
CA THR A 189 23.94 -4.93 -22.02
C THR A 189 25.36 -5.11 -22.57
N SER A 190 26.36 -4.48 -21.94
CA SER A 190 27.77 -4.60 -22.28
C SER A 190 28.30 -6.03 -22.02
N ILE A 191 27.98 -6.62 -20.86
CA ILE A 191 28.39 -7.98 -20.49
C ILE A 191 27.78 -9.03 -21.43
N VAL A 192 26.50 -8.88 -21.79
CA VAL A 192 25.84 -9.78 -22.75
C VAL A 192 26.49 -9.66 -24.14
N SER A 193 26.87 -8.45 -24.55
CA SER A 193 27.54 -8.19 -25.83
C SER A 193 28.96 -8.75 -25.90
N SER A 194 29.68 -8.83 -24.77
CA SER A 194 31.05 -9.34 -24.72
C SER A 194 31.15 -10.87 -24.59
N THR A 195 30.09 -11.54 -24.14
CA THR A 195 30.11 -12.98 -23.81
C THR A 195 29.64 -13.88 -24.96
N ILE A 196 28.88 -13.34 -25.92
CA ILE A 196 28.38 -14.07 -27.10
C ILE A 196 29.03 -13.42 -28.32
N GLY A 197 30.14 -14.00 -28.80
CA GLY A 197 30.94 -13.48 -29.93
C GLY A 197 30.24 -13.53 -31.29
N GLY A 198 29.17 -12.75 -31.47
CA GLY A 198 28.45 -12.59 -32.72
C GLY A 198 27.89 -11.17 -32.80
N HIS A 199 27.91 -10.59 -34.00
CA HIS A 199 27.37 -9.27 -34.29
C HIS A 199 26.00 -9.08 -33.61
N VAL A 200 25.95 -8.19 -32.62
CA VAL A 200 24.69 -7.59 -32.18
C VAL A 200 24.22 -6.76 -33.35
N PHE A 201 23.28 -7.30 -34.14
CA PHE A 201 22.52 -6.49 -35.08
C PHE A 201 21.80 -5.42 -34.26
N THR A 202 22.28 -4.18 -34.34
CA THR A 202 21.52 -3.01 -33.95
C THR A 202 20.40 -2.82 -34.96
N THR A 203 19.30 -3.56 -34.79
CA THR A 203 17.98 -3.15 -35.24
C THR A 203 17.01 -3.25 -34.05
N PRO A 204 16.06 -2.29 -33.94
CA PRO A 204 15.45 -1.92 -32.67
C PRO A 204 14.30 -2.85 -32.34
N SER A 205 14.58 -4.00 -31.75
CA SER A 205 13.54 -4.76 -31.05
C SER A 205 14.14 -5.89 -30.25
N THR A 206 13.63 -6.04 -29.03
CA THR A 206 13.81 -7.17 -28.11
C THR A 206 14.91 -6.98 -27.06
N ILE A 207 14.58 -6.25 -25.99
CA ILE A 207 15.16 -6.52 -24.67
C ILE A 207 14.02 -7.00 -23.77
N ARG A 208 14.05 -8.29 -23.41
CA ARG A 208 13.17 -8.91 -22.40
C ARG A 208 13.82 -8.77 -21.03
N PHE A 209 13.08 -8.30 -20.03
CA PHE A 209 13.48 -8.41 -18.63
C PHE A 209 13.16 -9.82 -18.10
N VAL A 210 14.13 -10.74 -18.21
CA VAL A 210 14.16 -11.97 -17.40
C VAL A 210 15.07 -11.69 -16.21
N PHE A 211 14.49 -11.30 -15.08
CA PHE A 211 15.23 -11.14 -13.83
C PHE A 211 15.48 -12.50 -13.18
N ASP A 212 16.60 -13.16 -13.49
CA ASP A 212 17.24 -14.12 -12.57
C ASP A 212 18.34 -13.38 -11.80
N TRP A 213 18.06 -13.03 -10.54
CA TRP A 213 19.03 -12.39 -9.66
C TRP A 213 19.42 -13.38 -8.55
N ARG A 214 20.61 -13.97 -8.70
CA ARG A 214 21.32 -14.63 -7.60
C ARG A 214 22.34 -13.63 -7.06
N LEU A 215 22.17 -13.22 -5.82
CA LEU A 215 23.20 -12.46 -5.09
C LEU A 215 24.47 -13.33 -5.04
N THR A 216 25.56 -12.88 -5.64
CA THR A 216 26.86 -13.53 -5.44
C THR A 216 27.52 -12.96 -4.17
N PRO A 217 28.44 -13.72 -3.54
CA PRO A 217 29.01 -13.37 -2.24
C PRO A 217 29.81 -12.07 -2.17
N GLU A 218 30.02 -11.37 -3.29
CA GLU A 218 30.90 -10.20 -3.42
C GLU A 218 30.22 -8.85 -3.14
N ASP A 219 28.90 -8.82 -2.87
CA ASP A 219 28.12 -7.60 -2.55
C ASP A 219 28.37 -7.06 -1.11
N THR A 220 29.57 -7.23 -0.56
CA THR A 220 29.95 -6.83 0.81
C THR A 220 30.12 -5.33 1.05
N LEU A 221 30.02 -4.49 0.02
CA LEU A 221 30.18 -3.02 0.13
C LEU A 221 28.88 -2.25 0.42
N ILE A 222 27.72 -2.92 0.45
CA ILE A 222 26.43 -2.28 0.76
C ILE A 222 26.13 -2.44 2.26
N PRO A 223 25.96 -1.34 3.02
CA PRO A 223 25.62 -1.39 4.45
C PRO A 223 24.35 -2.23 4.69
N ARG A 224 24.31 -3.02 5.77
CA ARG A 224 23.21 -3.96 6.09
C ARG A 224 21.81 -3.32 6.06
N SER A 225 21.70 -2.04 6.39
CA SER A 225 20.44 -1.27 6.35
C SER A 225 19.84 -1.16 4.94
N TYR A 226 20.66 -0.95 3.92
CA TYR A 226 20.22 -0.78 2.52
C TYR A 226 19.80 -2.10 1.86
N ARG A 227 20.37 -3.24 2.29
CA ARG A 227 20.03 -4.57 1.74
C ARG A 227 18.56 -4.94 1.97
N TYR A 228 18.00 -4.56 3.11
CA TYR A 228 16.60 -4.88 3.46
C TYR A 228 15.60 -4.05 2.65
N SER A 229 15.90 -2.76 2.46
CA SER A 229 15.14 -1.85 1.61
C SER A 229 15.13 -2.28 0.14
N LEU A 230 16.32 -2.63 -0.39
CA LEU A 230 16.48 -3.18 -1.74
C LEU A 230 15.69 -4.48 -1.92
N GLN A 231 15.75 -5.42 -0.98
CA GLN A 231 15.00 -6.67 -1.05
C GLN A 231 13.48 -6.47 -1.06
N ARG A 232 12.95 -5.51 -0.28
CA ARG A 232 11.52 -5.20 -0.25
C ARG A 232 11.04 -4.56 -1.56
N ILE A 233 11.86 -3.69 -2.15
CA ILE A 233 11.60 -3.06 -3.45
C ILE A 233 11.64 -4.11 -4.57
N VAL A 234 12.66 -4.98 -4.57
CA VAL A 234 12.79 -6.12 -5.51
C VAL A 234 11.59 -7.07 -5.40
N SER A 235 11.10 -7.35 -4.19
CA SER A 235 9.91 -8.17 -3.98
C SER A 235 8.62 -7.52 -4.50
N ALA A 236 8.50 -6.20 -4.36
CA ALA A 236 7.34 -5.44 -4.88
C ALA A 236 7.33 -5.39 -6.41
N ILE A 237 8.50 -5.23 -7.04
CA ILE A 237 8.67 -5.26 -8.50
C ILE A 237 8.37 -6.64 -9.07
N LYS A 238 8.81 -7.73 -8.40
CA LYS A 238 8.52 -9.12 -8.79
C LYS A 238 7.02 -9.46 -8.87
N LYS A 239 6.16 -8.72 -8.17
CA LYS A 239 4.70 -8.92 -8.15
C LYS A 239 3.96 -8.24 -9.33
N LEU A 240 4.64 -7.42 -10.13
CA LEU A 240 4.04 -6.62 -11.21
C LEU A 240 4.24 -7.23 -12.62
N ARG A 241 4.39 -8.55 -12.75
CA ARG A 241 4.68 -9.20 -14.06
C ARG A 241 3.60 -8.90 -15.11
N ALA A 242 4.03 -8.36 -16.25
CA ALA A 242 3.27 -8.26 -17.49
C ALA A 242 3.31 -9.59 -18.28
N GLY A 243 2.27 -9.85 -19.08
CA GLY A 243 2.18 -11.00 -20.00
C GLY A 243 2.97 -10.78 -21.29
N GLU A 244 3.06 -11.80 -22.14
CA GLU A 244 3.77 -11.69 -23.43
C GLU A 244 3.06 -10.72 -24.40
N GLY A 245 3.77 -9.67 -24.86
CA GLY A 245 3.29 -8.76 -25.90
C GLY A 245 3.70 -7.27 -25.78
N ASP A 246 4.25 -6.84 -24.65
CA ASP A 246 4.41 -5.41 -24.37
C ASP A 246 5.71 -4.78 -24.92
N VAL A 247 5.60 -3.54 -25.41
CA VAL A 247 6.67 -2.70 -26.01
C VAL A 247 7.48 -1.98 -24.90
N THR A 248 8.79 -1.84 -25.11
CA THR A 248 9.73 -1.22 -24.14
C THR A 248 9.90 0.28 -24.37
N ARG A 249 10.03 1.07 -23.28
CA ARG A 249 10.34 2.51 -23.30
C ARG A 249 11.36 2.90 -22.21
N PRO A 250 12.08 4.02 -22.35
CA PRO A 250 12.95 4.56 -21.29
C PRO A 250 12.20 4.79 -19.98
N VAL A 251 12.90 4.59 -18.86
CA VAL A 251 12.42 4.91 -17.50
C VAL A 251 13.00 6.29 -17.13
N TYR A 252 12.13 7.21 -16.73
CA TYR A 252 12.49 8.57 -16.31
C TYR A 252 12.29 8.75 -14.80
N ALA A 253 12.82 9.81 -14.21
CA ALA A 253 12.60 10.14 -12.79
C ALA A 253 11.11 10.24 -12.43
N MET A 254 10.26 10.67 -13.37
CA MET A 254 8.80 10.65 -13.26
C MET A 254 8.22 9.22 -13.11
N ASP A 255 8.81 8.21 -13.74
CA ASP A 255 8.35 6.82 -13.58
C ASP A 255 8.67 6.27 -12.19
N VAL A 256 9.81 6.68 -11.63
CA VAL A 256 10.21 6.38 -10.25
C VAL A 256 9.27 7.04 -9.24
N ASP A 257 8.86 8.28 -9.52
CA ASP A 257 7.85 9.01 -8.74
C ASP A 257 6.50 8.27 -8.74
N LEU A 258 6.01 7.91 -9.93
CA LEU A 258 4.77 7.18 -10.08
C LEU A 258 4.81 5.85 -9.33
N PHE A 259 5.94 5.14 -9.37
CA PHE A 259 6.15 3.94 -8.58
C PHE A 259 6.07 4.22 -7.07
N ALA A 260 6.80 5.21 -6.56
CA ALA A 260 6.80 5.56 -5.14
C ALA A 260 5.39 5.94 -4.65
N TRP A 261 4.64 6.66 -5.49
CA TRP A 261 3.28 7.07 -5.23
C TRP A 261 2.29 5.88 -5.22
N VAL A 262 2.33 5.01 -6.23
CA VAL A 262 1.50 3.79 -6.29
C VAL A 262 1.81 2.85 -5.14
N TYR A 263 3.10 2.65 -4.84
CA TYR A 263 3.55 1.84 -3.70
C TYR A 263 2.96 2.37 -2.40
N ARG A 264 3.02 3.68 -2.18
CA ARG A 264 2.44 4.29 -0.98
C ARG A 264 0.93 4.12 -0.90
N ARG A 265 0.18 4.25 -2.00
CA ARG A 265 -1.27 4.03 -2.00
C ARG A 265 -1.63 2.59 -1.62
N LYS A 266 -0.93 1.62 -2.21
CA LYS A 266 -1.09 0.20 -1.86
C LYS A 266 -0.71 -0.06 -0.41
N HIS A 267 0.40 0.49 0.06
CA HIS A 267 0.87 0.32 1.42
C HIS A 267 -0.04 0.98 2.46
N ALA A 268 -0.59 2.17 2.17
CA ALA A 268 -1.55 2.85 3.04
C ALA A 268 -2.83 2.02 3.19
N ALA A 269 -3.34 1.44 2.08
CA ALA A 269 -4.47 0.52 2.11
C ALA A 269 -4.16 -0.75 2.91
N GLU A 270 -2.93 -1.29 2.81
CA GLU A 270 -2.47 -2.42 3.63
C GLU A 270 -2.45 -2.07 5.12
N ILE A 271 -1.96 -0.87 5.51
CA ILE A 271 -1.96 -0.40 6.90
C ILE A 271 -3.38 -0.22 7.43
N GLU A 272 -4.28 0.36 6.64
CA GLU A 272 -5.67 0.58 7.03
C GLU A 272 -6.41 -0.75 7.22
N LYS A 273 -6.24 -1.68 6.27
CA LYS A 273 -6.72 -3.05 6.40
C LYS A 273 -6.14 -3.71 7.65
N ALA A 274 -4.87 -3.47 7.93
CA ALA A 274 -4.20 -4.02 9.10
C ALA A 274 -4.81 -3.52 10.42
N LYS A 275 -5.09 -2.22 10.51
CA LYS A 275 -5.79 -1.61 11.64
C LYS A 275 -7.21 -2.19 11.79
N GLY A 276 -7.94 -2.31 10.68
CA GLY A 276 -9.29 -2.87 10.68
C GLY A 276 -9.35 -4.31 11.21
N ILE A 277 -8.38 -5.15 10.84
CA ILE A 277 -8.29 -6.54 11.35
C ILE A 277 -8.03 -6.54 12.86
N ARG A 278 -7.11 -5.70 13.37
CA ARG A 278 -6.81 -5.63 14.80
C ARG A 278 -8.03 -5.20 15.62
N ASN A 279 -8.76 -4.19 15.16
CA ASN A 279 -9.94 -3.70 15.86
C ASN A 279 -11.00 -4.80 15.98
N LYS A 280 -11.24 -5.55 14.90
CA LYS A 280 -12.16 -6.71 14.94
C LYS A 280 -11.71 -7.80 15.92
N ILE A 281 -10.41 -8.08 16.01
CA ILE A 281 -9.87 -9.04 16.98
C ILE A 281 -10.09 -8.54 18.41
N ILE A 282 -9.89 -7.24 18.68
CA ILE A 282 -10.11 -6.63 20.00
C ILE A 282 -11.60 -6.66 20.37
N GLU A 283 -12.49 -6.32 19.43
CA GLU A 283 -13.95 -6.40 19.61
C GLU A 283 -14.40 -7.82 19.96
N THR A 284 -13.81 -8.83 19.31
CA THR A 284 -14.15 -10.25 19.54
C THR A 284 -13.53 -10.80 20.83
N TYR A 285 -12.30 -10.40 21.15
CA TYR A 285 -11.54 -10.89 22.30
C TYR A 285 -10.95 -9.72 23.11
N PRO A 286 -11.75 -8.98 23.90
CA PRO A 286 -11.28 -7.77 24.58
C PRO A 286 -10.05 -7.96 25.46
N HIS A 287 -9.94 -9.11 26.13
CA HIS A 287 -8.82 -9.45 27.01
C HIS A 287 -7.48 -9.64 26.28
N ILE A 288 -7.47 -9.76 24.95
CA ILE A 288 -6.24 -9.91 24.17
C ILE A 288 -5.51 -8.57 23.94
N GLU A 289 -6.20 -7.44 24.12
CA GLU A 289 -5.70 -6.10 23.77
C GLU A 289 -4.30 -5.80 24.33
N PRO A 290 -3.99 -6.08 25.61
CA PRO A 290 -2.67 -5.80 26.18
C PRO A 290 -1.54 -6.61 25.52
N PHE A 291 -1.87 -7.79 24.98
CA PHE A 291 -0.91 -8.74 24.41
C PHE A 291 -0.82 -8.66 22.89
N LEU A 292 -1.76 -7.95 22.25
CA LEU A 292 -1.85 -7.89 20.80
C LEU A 292 -0.63 -7.22 20.16
N ALA A 293 0.08 -6.36 20.90
CA ALA A 293 1.34 -5.77 20.43
C ALA A 293 2.45 -6.81 20.25
N ASP A 294 2.47 -7.86 21.07
CA ASP A 294 3.45 -8.94 20.99
C ASP A 294 3.05 -10.00 19.95
N ILE A 295 1.74 -10.26 19.82
CA ILE A 295 1.21 -11.26 18.87
C ILE A 295 1.25 -10.71 17.44
N LEU A 296 0.86 -9.45 17.26
CA LEU A 296 0.88 -8.74 15.98
C LEU A 296 1.50 -7.37 16.24
N PRO A 297 2.81 -7.15 16.01
CA PRO A 297 3.42 -5.84 16.20
C PRO A 297 2.87 -4.78 15.24
N LYS A 298 2.71 -3.53 15.70
CA LYS A 298 2.17 -2.43 14.85
C LYS A 298 3.10 -2.01 13.72
N LYS A 299 4.41 -2.22 13.88
CA LYS A 299 5.45 -1.78 12.94
C LYS A 299 5.85 -2.84 11.91
N GLU A 300 5.44 -4.09 12.13
CA GLU A 300 5.84 -5.20 11.29
C GLU A 300 4.68 -5.67 10.43
N ASN A 301 5.01 -6.05 9.19
CA ASN A 301 4.00 -6.50 8.25
C ASN A 301 3.57 -7.92 8.61
N PHE A 302 2.33 -8.08 9.05
CA PHE A 302 1.67 -9.38 9.07
C PHE A 302 1.23 -9.77 7.66
N LYS A 303 1.14 -11.08 7.36
CA LYS A 303 0.68 -11.56 6.05
C LYS A 303 -0.70 -12.15 6.17
N LEU A 304 -1.53 -11.87 5.17
CA LEU A 304 -2.84 -12.50 5.01
C LEU A 304 -2.71 -13.55 3.90
N ILE A 305 -2.84 -14.82 4.25
CA ILE A 305 -2.80 -15.94 3.31
C ILE A 305 -4.24 -16.33 3.01
N LYS A 306 -4.63 -16.27 1.73
CA LYS A 306 -5.95 -16.75 1.28
C LYS A 306 -5.80 -18.19 0.81
N CYS A 307 -6.57 -19.08 1.42
CA CYS A 307 -6.64 -20.49 1.08
C CYS A 307 -7.87 -20.78 0.21
N LYS A 308 -7.98 -22.03 -0.27
CA LYS A 308 -9.21 -22.53 -0.90
C LYS A 308 -10.37 -22.51 0.13
N ASP A 309 -11.60 -22.56 -0.38
CA ASP A 309 -12.83 -22.63 0.44
C ASP A 309 -13.07 -21.45 1.39
N HIS A 310 -12.62 -20.25 1.00
CA HIS A 310 -12.82 -19.01 1.75
C HIS A 310 -12.19 -19.01 3.15
N VAL A 311 -11.12 -19.78 3.34
CA VAL A 311 -10.31 -19.73 4.56
C VAL A 311 -9.23 -18.66 4.39
N GLU A 312 -9.12 -17.76 5.37
CA GLU A 312 -8.05 -16.76 5.45
C GLU A 312 -7.21 -17.02 6.70
N LEU A 313 -5.88 -17.03 6.55
CA LEU A 313 -4.93 -17.19 7.65
C LEU A 313 -4.16 -15.89 7.87
N LEU A 314 -4.09 -15.47 9.13
CA LEU A 314 -3.35 -14.30 9.56
C LEU A 314 -2.04 -14.73 10.21
N THR A 315 -0.91 -14.41 9.57
CA THR A 315 0.42 -14.75 10.09
C THR A 315 1.12 -13.54 10.69
N ASP A 316 1.92 -13.76 11.72
CA ASP A 316 2.86 -12.75 12.19
C ASP A 316 4.02 -12.51 11.19
N HIS A 317 4.97 -11.66 11.58
CA HIS A 317 6.16 -11.32 10.80
C HIS A 317 7.10 -12.51 10.56
N ASN A 318 7.06 -13.53 11.42
CA ASN A 318 7.83 -14.77 11.30
C ASN A 318 7.12 -15.82 10.44
N GLY A 319 5.92 -15.52 9.92
CA GLY A 319 5.14 -16.45 9.12
C GLY A 319 4.42 -17.52 9.96
N VAL A 320 4.28 -17.32 11.27
CA VAL A 320 3.52 -18.21 12.15
C VAL A 320 2.05 -17.79 12.11
N VAL A 321 1.14 -18.74 11.90
CA VAL A 321 -0.30 -18.48 11.85
C VAL A 321 -0.83 -18.22 13.26
N GLN A 322 -1.37 -17.01 13.46
CA GLN A 322 -1.92 -16.57 14.75
C GLN A 322 -3.44 -16.66 14.78
N PHE A 323 -4.11 -16.34 13.67
CA PHE A 323 -5.57 -16.42 13.53
C PHE A 323 -5.98 -17.05 12.21
N LEU A 324 -7.16 -17.65 12.17
CA LEU A 324 -7.84 -18.09 10.97
C LEU A 324 -9.23 -17.45 10.89
N LYS A 325 -9.74 -17.25 9.69
CA LYS A 325 -11.11 -16.80 9.43
C LYS A 325 -11.72 -17.74 8.39
N THR A 326 -12.95 -18.16 8.64
CA THR A 326 -13.73 -18.94 7.67
C THR A 326 -14.89 -18.10 7.15
N ARG A 327 -15.70 -18.65 6.24
CA ARG A 327 -16.91 -17.96 5.74
C ARG A 327 -17.93 -17.64 6.84
N ASN A 328 -18.01 -18.48 7.87
CA ASN A 328 -19.07 -18.45 8.88
C ASN A 328 -18.59 -17.97 10.26
N THR A 329 -17.30 -17.62 10.37
CA THR A 329 -16.70 -17.18 11.63
C THR A 329 -15.99 -15.85 11.42
N GLU A 330 -15.91 -15.06 12.47
CA GLU A 330 -14.90 -14.00 12.53
C GLU A 330 -13.51 -14.59 12.79
N TRP A 331 -12.52 -13.75 13.11
CA TRP A 331 -11.18 -14.19 13.43
C TRP A 331 -11.19 -15.14 14.63
N VAL A 332 -10.69 -16.35 14.42
CA VAL A 332 -10.51 -17.40 15.43
C VAL A 332 -9.02 -17.55 15.71
N PRO A 333 -8.55 -17.54 16.96
CA PRO A 333 -7.13 -17.78 17.25
C PRO A 333 -6.75 -19.23 16.92
N THR A 334 -5.48 -19.50 16.68
CA THR A 334 -5.00 -20.88 16.59
C THR A 334 -4.96 -21.53 17.98
N LEU A 335 -4.97 -22.87 18.03
CA LEU A 335 -4.84 -23.59 19.30
C LEU A 335 -3.55 -23.23 20.05
N ARG A 336 -2.45 -22.98 19.32
CA ARG A 336 -1.17 -22.58 19.92
C ARG A 336 -1.27 -21.20 20.57
N LEU A 337 -1.92 -20.25 19.90
CA LEU A 337 -2.15 -18.93 20.46
C LEU A 337 -3.04 -19.02 21.71
N LEU A 338 -4.10 -19.84 21.64
CA LEU A 338 -5.00 -20.10 22.75
C LEU A 338 -4.30 -20.78 23.94
N HIS A 339 -3.37 -21.71 23.70
CA HIS A 339 -2.59 -22.34 24.77
C HIS A 339 -1.70 -21.33 25.50
N LYS A 340 -1.19 -20.32 24.80
CA LYS A 340 -0.41 -19.23 25.40
C LYS A 340 -1.30 -18.22 26.15
N TYR A 341 -2.51 -17.97 25.64
CA TYR A 341 -3.45 -17.02 26.22
C TYR A 341 -4.83 -17.67 26.44
N PRO A 342 -4.98 -18.61 27.39
CA PRO A 342 -6.20 -19.41 27.55
C PRO A 342 -7.42 -18.60 28.00
N PHE A 343 -7.21 -17.39 28.54
CA PHE A 343 -8.25 -16.51 29.06
C PHE A 343 -9.00 -15.72 27.97
N ILE A 344 -8.59 -15.78 26.70
CA ILE A 344 -9.18 -14.96 25.63
C ILE A 344 -10.56 -15.42 25.19
N MET A 345 -11.00 -16.64 25.56
CA MET A 345 -12.30 -17.19 25.18
C MET A 345 -12.88 -18.11 26.27
N PRO A 346 -14.22 -18.27 26.32
CA PRO A 346 -14.87 -19.16 27.27
C PRO A 346 -14.57 -20.64 26.99
N HIS A 347 -14.62 -21.45 28.04
CA HIS A 347 -14.24 -22.87 27.99
C HIS A 347 -15.47 -23.76 28.07
N GLN A 348 -15.50 -24.82 27.26
CA GLN A 348 -16.49 -25.89 27.31
C GLN A 348 -15.74 -27.21 27.46
N GLN A 349 -15.85 -27.86 28.62
CA GLN A 349 -15.16 -29.10 28.92
C GLN A 349 -16.02 -30.31 28.55
N VAL A 350 -15.48 -31.16 27.68
CA VAL A 350 -16.07 -32.46 27.36
C VAL A 350 -15.56 -33.57 28.29
N ASP A 351 -16.32 -34.65 28.39
CA ASP A 351 -15.88 -35.86 29.08
C ASP A 351 -14.74 -36.61 28.38
N LYS A 352 -14.18 -37.60 29.08
CA LYS A 352 -13.14 -38.48 28.56
C LYS A 352 -13.55 -39.26 27.31
N GLY A 353 -14.83 -39.60 27.17
CA GLY A 353 -15.34 -40.39 26.04
C GLY A 353 -15.29 -39.63 24.72
N ALA A 354 -15.53 -38.32 24.76
CA ALA A 354 -15.55 -37.44 23.59
C ALA A 354 -14.15 -37.11 23.04
N ILE A 355 -13.08 -37.20 23.86
CA ILE A 355 -11.72 -36.76 23.51
C ILE A 355 -11.25 -37.32 22.16
N LYS A 356 -11.37 -38.64 21.96
CA LYS A 356 -10.91 -39.30 20.73
C LYS A 356 -11.63 -38.76 19.48
N PHE A 357 -12.92 -38.47 19.60
CA PHE A 357 -13.73 -37.99 18.48
C PHE A 357 -13.43 -36.52 18.16
N VAL A 358 -13.23 -35.69 19.18
CA VAL A 358 -12.81 -34.29 19.02
C VAL A 358 -11.46 -34.18 18.30
N LEU A 359 -10.50 -35.02 18.68
CA LEU A 359 -9.18 -35.09 18.04
C LEU A 359 -9.20 -35.64 16.61
N ASN A 360 -10.33 -36.21 16.17
CA ASN A 360 -10.57 -36.64 14.80
C ASN A 360 -11.46 -35.66 14.03
N GLY A 361 -11.73 -34.47 14.58
CA GLY A 361 -12.50 -33.42 13.91
C GLY A 361 -14.02 -33.55 14.00
N SER A 362 -14.56 -34.45 14.82
CA SER A 362 -16.01 -34.56 14.99
C SER A 362 -16.57 -33.35 15.75
N SER A 363 -17.80 -32.94 15.39
CA SER A 363 -18.58 -31.99 16.20
C SER A 363 -18.91 -32.60 17.57
N ILE A 364 -19.12 -31.73 18.56
CA ILE A 364 -19.40 -32.12 19.94
C ILE A 364 -20.91 -32.19 20.14
N MET A 365 -21.38 -33.37 20.53
CA MET A 365 -22.80 -33.63 20.79
C MET A 365 -23.17 -33.16 22.21
N CYS A 366 -24.41 -32.68 22.40
CA CYS A 366 -24.90 -32.18 23.69
C CYS A 366 -24.67 -33.16 24.87
N PRO A 367 -24.90 -34.48 24.73
CA PRO A 367 -24.61 -35.44 25.82
C PRO A 367 -23.17 -35.45 26.31
N GLY A 368 -22.20 -35.12 25.45
CA GLY A 368 -20.78 -35.03 25.82
C GLY A 368 -20.43 -33.79 26.64
N LEU A 369 -21.36 -32.83 26.76
CA LEU A 369 -21.23 -31.58 27.51
C LEU A 369 -22.08 -31.55 28.79
N THR A 370 -22.96 -32.53 28.98
CA THR A 370 -23.87 -32.64 30.14
C THR A 370 -23.57 -33.85 31.03
N SER A 371 -22.59 -34.67 30.68
CA SER A 371 -22.17 -35.84 31.46
C SER A 371 -21.42 -35.44 32.74
N PRO A 372 -21.25 -36.35 33.73
CA PRO A 372 -20.65 -36.00 35.03
C PRO A 372 -19.22 -35.43 34.96
N GLY A 373 -18.47 -35.75 33.91
CA GLY A 373 -17.11 -35.24 33.66
C GLY A 373 -17.07 -33.94 32.85
N ALA A 374 -18.21 -33.48 32.34
CA ALA A 374 -18.31 -32.27 31.55
C ALA A 374 -18.50 -31.03 32.45
N LYS A 375 -17.98 -29.88 31.99
CA LYS A 375 -18.14 -28.59 32.67
C LYS A 375 -18.35 -27.52 31.62
N MET A 376 -19.53 -26.89 31.64
CA MET A 376 -19.83 -25.80 30.72
C MET A 376 -19.75 -24.45 31.39
N THR A 377 -19.26 -23.45 30.65
CA THR A 377 -19.38 -22.05 31.08
C THR A 377 -20.83 -21.60 30.85
N PRO A 378 -21.55 -21.09 31.87
CA PRO A 378 -22.92 -20.60 31.71
C PRO A 378 -22.95 -19.29 30.90
N GLY A 379 -24.08 -19.00 30.25
CA GLY A 379 -24.32 -17.74 29.55
C GLY A 379 -23.61 -17.59 28.20
N VAL A 380 -23.07 -18.67 27.63
CA VAL A 380 -22.42 -18.61 26.31
C VAL A 380 -23.49 -18.75 25.22
N PRO A 381 -23.67 -17.74 24.34
CA PRO A 381 -24.73 -17.76 23.33
C PRO A 381 -24.38 -18.65 22.14
N ALA A 382 -25.40 -19.01 21.35
CA ALA A 382 -25.20 -19.64 20.05
C ALA A 382 -24.31 -18.76 19.13
N ASN A 383 -23.56 -19.40 18.24
CA ASN A 383 -22.53 -18.83 17.37
C ASN A 383 -21.26 -18.29 18.04
N ALA A 384 -21.18 -18.27 19.38
CA ALA A 384 -19.95 -17.91 20.08
C ALA A 384 -18.83 -18.91 19.82
N VAL A 385 -17.60 -18.42 19.70
CA VAL A 385 -16.40 -19.25 19.57
C VAL A 385 -15.88 -19.62 20.96
N VAL A 386 -15.59 -20.90 21.17
CA VAL A 386 -15.25 -21.46 22.50
C VAL A 386 -14.03 -22.37 22.43
N ALA A 387 -13.30 -22.42 23.54
CA ALA A 387 -12.24 -23.40 23.76
C ALA A 387 -12.87 -24.73 24.21
N VAL A 388 -12.61 -25.81 23.48
CA VAL A 388 -13.04 -27.16 23.87
C VAL A 388 -11.96 -27.79 24.74
N MET A 389 -12.22 -27.86 26.03
CA MET A 389 -11.36 -28.48 27.05
C MET A 389 -11.74 -29.94 27.24
N ALA A 390 -10.90 -30.71 27.92
CA ALA A 390 -11.24 -32.08 28.31
C ALA A 390 -10.93 -32.36 29.76
N GLU A 391 -11.73 -33.24 30.35
CA GLU A 391 -11.54 -33.70 31.73
C GLU A 391 -10.11 -34.21 31.95
N GLY A 392 -9.40 -33.60 32.90
CA GLY A 392 -8.03 -33.97 33.26
C GLY A 392 -6.95 -33.44 32.30
N LYS A 393 -7.27 -32.51 31.39
CA LYS A 393 -6.31 -31.86 30.50
C LYS A 393 -6.23 -30.36 30.78
N GLN A 394 -5.01 -29.82 30.75
CA GLN A 394 -4.76 -28.39 31.00
C GLN A 394 -4.98 -27.51 29.76
N HIS A 395 -4.77 -28.08 28.57
CA HIS A 395 -4.82 -27.34 27.31
C HIS A 395 -6.09 -27.69 26.52
N ALA A 396 -6.59 -26.72 25.76
CA ALA A 396 -7.69 -26.92 24.83
C ALA A 396 -7.33 -27.97 23.77
N LEU A 397 -8.26 -28.88 23.49
CA LEU A 397 -8.10 -29.90 22.45
C LEU A 397 -8.60 -29.42 21.10
N ALA A 398 -9.58 -28.53 21.10
CA ALA A 398 -10.16 -27.94 19.91
C ALA A 398 -10.69 -26.53 20.19
N ILE A 399 -11.01 -25.82 19.12
CA ILE A 399 -11.78 -24.59 19.11
C ILE A 399 -13.04 -24.89 18.32
N GLY A 400 -14.17 -24.50 18.86
CA GLY A 400 -15.47 -24.76 18.25
C GLY A 400 -16.38 -23.54 18.26
N GLN A 401 -17.47 -23.63 17.51
CA GLN A 401 -18.54 -22.65 17.49
C GLN A 401 -19.80 -23.25 18.07
N MET A 402 -20.38 -22.59 19.06
CA MET A 402 -21.65 -23.00 19.68
C MET A 402 -22.75 -23.04 18.61
N LYS A 403 -23.51 -24.13 18.55
CA LYS A 403 -24.75 -24.24 17.76
C LYS A 403 -26.01 -23.97 18.56
N MET A 404 -25.92 -24.17 19.86
CA MET A 404 -26.97 -23.94 20.84
C MET A 404 -26.33 -23.15 22.00
N SER A 405 -27.10 -22.38 22.77
CA SER A 405 -26.56 -21.74 23.98
C SER A 405 -26.21 -22.79 25.05
N SER A 406 -25.41 -22.41 26.04
CA SER A 406 -25.10 -23.30 27.18
C SER A 406 -26.36 -23.84 27.87
N GLU A 407 -27.40 -23.00 28.02
CA GLU A 407 -28.67 -23.34 28.65
C GLU A 407 -29.53 -24.26 27.77
N GLU A 408 -29.51 -24.04 26.47
CA GLU A 408 -30.19 -24.90 25.50
C GLU A 408 -29.55 -26.29 25.44
N ILE A 409 -28.22 -26.37 25.48
CA ILE A 409 -27.49 -27.66 25.54
C ILE A 409 -27.89 -28.42 26.81
N GLN A 410 -27.95 -27.72 27.94
CA GLN A 410 -28.28 -28.34 29.23
C GLN A 410 -29.74 -28.80 29.32
N SER A 411 -30.68 -28.08 28.70
CA SER A 411 -32.11 -28.40 28.74
C SER A 411 -32.53 -29.44 27.69
N VAL A 412 -32.06 -29.32 26.45
CA VAL A 412 -32.44 -30.21 25.33
C VAL A 412 -31.66 -31.51 25.37
N ASN A 413 -30.37 -31.44 25.71
CA ASN A 413 -29.44 -32.57 25.80
C ASN A 413 -29.43 -33.51 24.57
N LYS A 414 -29.71 -32.99 23.38
CA LYS A 414 -29.76 -33.76 22.13
C LYS A 414 -29.28 -32.89 20.96
N GLY A 415 -28.60 -33.52 20.00
CA GLY A 415 -28.09 -32.84 18.80
C GLY A 415 -26.65 -32.36 18.95
N ILE A 416 -26.22 -31.54 17.99
CA ILE A 416 -24.88 -30.94 17.96
C ILE A 416 -24.90 -29.68 18.83
N GLY A 417 -24.08 -29.66 19.88
CA GLY A 417 -23.92 -28.50 20.75
C GLY A 417 -22.86 -27.54 20.22
N ILE A 418 -21.74 -28.07 19.71
CA ILE A 418 -20.60 -27.29 19.24
C ILE A 418 -20.07 -27.88 17.93
N ASP A 419 -19.96 -27.07 16.88
CA ASP A 419 -19.24 -27.46 15.66
C ASP A 419 -17.74 -27.24 15.83
N ASN A 420 -16.95 -28.23 15.42
CA ASN A 420 -15.50 -28.19 15.51
C ASN A 420 -14.92 -27.34 14.38
N ILE A 421 -14.08 -26.36 14.70
CA ILE A 421 -13.43 -25.47 13.72
C ILE A 421 -11.97 -25.87 13.52
N HIS A 422 -11.24 -26.08 14.62
CA HIS A 422 -9.81 -26.33 14.62
C HIS A 422 -9.45 -27.23 15.80
N TYR A 423 -8.72 -28.32 15.57
CA TYR A 423 -8.42 -29.31 16.62
C TYR A 423 -6.96 -29.74 16.60
N LEU A 424 -6.48 -30.25 17.73
CA LEU A 424 -5.15 -30.81 17.85
C LEU A 424 -4.98 -31.94 16.84
N THR A 425 -3.85 -31.96 16.15
CA THR A 425 -3.48 -32.92 15.07
C THR A 425 -4.07 -32.65 13.69
N ASP A 426 -4.89 -31.61 13.51
CA ASP A 426 -5.37 -31.21 12.19
C ASP A 426 -4.26 -30.60 11.29
N GLY A 427 -4.62 -30.26 10.05
CA GLY A 427 -3.67 -29.70 9.09
C GLY A 427 -3.05 -28.37 9.55
N LEU A 428 -3.85 -27.50 10.18
CA LEU A 428 -3.38 -26.20 10.65
C LEU A 428 -2.41 -26.35 11.82
N TRP A 429 -2.69 -27.28 12.75
CA TRP A 429 -1.81 -27.61 13.87
C TRP A 429 -0.43 -28.09 13.43
N ARG A 430 -0.40 -28.89 12.35
CA ARG A 430 0.83 -29.44 11.76
C ARG A 430 1.64 -28.41 10.98
N ILE A 431 0.97 -27.47 10.31
CA ILE A 431 1.63 -26.42 9.51
C ILE A 431 2.32 -25.38 10.42
N ALA A 432 1.71 -25.06 11.57
CA ALA A 432 2.16 -23.97 12.44
C ALA A 432 3.53 -24.16 13.12
N GLU A 433 4.24 -25.28 12.91
CA GLU A 433 5.63 -25.46 13.37
C GLU A 433 6.69 -24.95 12.39
N LYS A 434 6.32 -24.64 11.15
CA LYS A 434 7.25 -24.15 10.13
C LYS A 434 6.81 -22.78 9.64
N PRO A 435 7.73 -21.80 9.53
CA PRO A 435 7.45 -20.55 8.83
C PRO A 435 6.88 -20.86 7.44
N ILE A 436 5.70 -20.31 7.14
CA ILE A 436 5.14 -20.37 5.78
C ILE A 436 5.87 -19.29 4.97
N ASN A 437 7.11 -19.58 4.55
CA ASN A 437 7.91 -18.71 3.69
C ASN A 437 7.75 -19.06 2.22
#